data_AF-A0A1G0ECH9-F1
#
_entry.id   AF-A0A1G0ECH9-F1
#
_cell.length_a   1.000
_cell.length_b   1.000
_cell.length_c   1.000
_cell.angle_alpha   90.00
_cell.angle_beta   90.00
_cell.angle_gamma   90.00
#
_symmetry.space_group_name_H-M   'P 1'
#
loop_
_entity.id
_entity.type
_entity.pdbx_description
1 polymer ?
#
loop_
_entity_poly.entity_id
_entity_poly.type
_entity_poly.pdbx_seq_one_letter_code
_entity_poly.pdbx_strand_id
1 'polypeptide(L)' 'MMLVIEGLLPFVLPGLWRETFRKMVSLTDGQLRFVGIMSMLFGLLLLYLVK' A
#
# COMPACT_ATOMS: atom_id res chain seq x y z
N MET A 1 -4.52 -13.99 -14.59
CA MET A 1 -4.61 -15.14 -13.67
C MET A 1 -4.16 -14.70 -12.27
N MET A 2 -4.90 -13.78 -11.65
CA MET A 2 -4.55 -13.12 -10.38
C MET A 2 -5.72 -13.23 -9.40
N LEU A 3 -6.96 -13.08 -9.91
CA LEU A 3 -8.20 -13.09 -9.14
C LEU A 3 -8.58 -14.42 -8.48
N VAL A 4 -8.16 -15.56 -9.03
CA VAL A 4 -8.51 -16.88 -8.47
C VAL A 4 -7.67 -17.21 -7.24
N ILE A 5 -6.38 -16.83 -7.26
CA ILE A 5 -5.47 -17.05 -6.12
C ILE A 5 -5.79 -16.06 -4.99
N GLU A 6 -6.05 -14.78 -5.31
CA GLU A 6 -6.42 -13.76 -4.31
C GLU A 6 -7.79 -13.98 -3.66
N GLY A 7 -8.72 -14.67 -4.30
CA GLY A 7 -10.03 -15.01 -3.72
C GLY A 7 -10.05 -16.31 -2.90
N LEU A 8 -9.21 -17.29 -3.24
CA LEU A 8 -9.14 -18.58 -2.54
C LEU A 8 -8.32 -18.48 -1.24
N LEU A 9 -7.25 -17.70 -1.23
CA LEU A 9 -6.39 -17.45 -0.06
C LEU A 9 -7.13 -16.89 1.18
N PRO A 10 -7.97 -15.84 1.08
CA PRO A 10 -8.78 -15.36 2.21
C PRO A 10 -9.83 -16.38 2.66
N PHE A 11 -10.22 -17.31 1.78
CA PHE A 11 -11.21 -18.35 2.07
C PHE A 11 -10.61 -19.57 2.80
N VAL A 12 -9.37 -19.94 2.46
CA VAL A 12 -8.64 -21.07 3.08
C VAL A 12 -7.93 -20.64 4.37
N LEU A 13 -7.40 -19.41 4.43
CA LEU A 13 -6.64 -18.89 5.56
C LEU A 13 -7.06 -17.44 5.93
N PRO A 14 -8.25 -17.27 6.52
CA PRO A 14 -8.77 -15.94 6.88
C PRO A 14 -7.91 -15.21 7.91
N GLY A 15 -7.26 -15.95 8.82
CA GLY A 15 -6.37 -15.37 9.85
C GLY A 15 -5.13 -14.71 9.25
N LEU A 16 -4.38 -15.46 8.42
CA LEU A 16 -3.16 -14.99 7.77
C LEU A 16 -3.43 -13.82 6.81
N TRP A 17 -4.53 -13.92 6.06
CA TRP A 17 -4.95 -12.85 5.16
C TRP A 17 -5.30 -11.58 5.94
N ARG A 18 -6.10 -11.69 6.99
CA ARG A 18 -6.51 -10.56 7.82
C ARG A 18 -5.33 -9.92 8.56
N GLU A 19 -4.32 -10.70 8.94
CA GLU A 19 -3.10 -10.22 9.56
C GLU A 19 -2.18 -9.51 8.56
N THR A 20 -2.10 -10.01 7.33
CA THR A 20 -1.38 -9.35 6.23
C THR A 20 -2.07 -8.04 5.83
N PHE A 21 -3.40 -8.05 5.72
CA PHE A 21 -4.22 -6.84 5.50
C PHE A 21 -4.09 -5.88 6.68
N ARG A 22 -4.10 -6.38 7.93
CA ARG A 22 -3.85 -5.55 9.11
C ARG A 22 -2.46 -4.98 9.09
N LYS A 23 -1.42 -5.70 8.67
CA LYS A 23 -0.05 -5.15 8.54
C LYS A 23 0.04 -4.09 7.46
N MET A 24 -0.66 -4.27 6.34
CA MET A 24 -0.74 -3.28 5.25
C MET A 24 -1.56 -2.05 5.65
N VAL A 25 -2.65 -2.22 6.40
CA VAL A 25 -3.48 -1.13 6.92
C VAL A 25 -2.90 -0.52 8.21
N SER A 26 -2.07 -1.27 8.96
CA SER A 26 -1.33 -0.79 10.12
C SER A 26 0.01 -0.17 9.75
N LEU A 27 0.38 -0.15 8.46
CA LEU A 27 1.19 0.94 7.93
C LEU A 27 0.37 2.19 8.22
N THR A 28 0.67 2.74 9.40
CA THR A 28 -0.21 3.57 10.19
C THR A 28 -0.68 4.73 9.32
N ASP A 29 -1.92 5.22 9.45
CA ASP A 29 -2.42 6.38 8.68
C ASP A 29 -1.40 7.54 8.61
N GLY A 30 -0.55 7.68 9.64
CA GLY A 30 0.63 8.55 9.66
C GLY A 30 1.71 8.23 8.61
N GLN A 31 2.13 6.98 8.44
CA GLN A 31 3.07 6.57 7.37
C GLN A 31 2.47 6.75 5.98
N LEU A 32 1.18 6.44 5.78
CA LEU A 32 0.54 6.64 4.48
C LEU A 32 0.46 8.14 4.12
N ARG A 33 0.14 9.02 5.09
CA ARG A 33 0.25 10.48 4.90
C ARG A 33 1.67 10.92 4.62
N PHE A 34 2.67 10.36 5.31
CA PHE A 34 4.07 10.73 5.12
C PHE A 34 4.58 10.33 3.73
N VAL A 35 4.24 9.11 3.27
CA VAL A 35 4.55 8.65 1.91
C VAL A 35 3.81 9.48 0.87
N GLY A 36 2.55 9.85 1.12
CA GLY A 36 1.79 10.74 0.23
C GLY A 36 2.42 12.13 0.10
N ILE A 37 2.84 12.74 1.22
CA ILE A 37 3.55 14.02 1.23
C ILE A 37 4.90 13.89 0.53
N MET A 38 5.67 12.84 0.83
CA MET A 38 6.96 12.59 0.17
C MET A 38 6.79 12.40 -1.34
N SER A 39 5.75 11.70 -1.79
CA SER A 39 5.45 11.50 -3.21
C SER A 39 5.07 12.81 -3.91
N MET A 40 4.25 13.66 -3.27
CA MET A 40 3.95 15.00 -3.77
C MET A 40 5.20 15.88 -3.86
N LEU A 41 6.06 15.84 -2.84
CA LEU A 41 7.29 16.62 -2.79
C LEU A 41 8.28 16.16 -3.86
N PHE A 42 8.43 14.85 -4.02
CA PHE A 42 9.29 14.23 -5.03
C PHE A 42 8.81 14.54 -6.45
N GLY A 43 7.49 14.51 -6.67
CA GLY A 43 6.87 14.92 -7.94
C GLY A 43 7.13 16.39 -8.26
N LEU A 44 7.01 17.28 -7.27
CA LEU A 44 7.36 18.69 -7.41
C LEU A 44 8.85 18.88 -7.75
N LEU A 45 9.72 18.14 -7.06
CA LEU A 45 11.17 18.22 -7.23
C LEU A 45 11.60 17.73 -8.60
N LEU A 46 11.03 16.62 -9.09
CA LEU A 46 11.24 16.12 -10.44
C LEU A 46 10.77 17.13 -11.48
N LEU A 47 9.59 17.73 -11.29
CA LEU A 47 9.05 18.72 -12.22
C LEU A 47 9.93 19.98 -12.27
N TYR A 48 10.48 20.40 -11.13
CA TYR A 48 11.45 21.49 -11.05
C TYR A 48 12.79 21.14 -11.70
N LEU A 49 13.23 19.89 -11.60
CA LEU A 49 14.49 19.43 -12.21
C LEU A 49 14.39 19.21 -13.73
N VAL A 50 13.20 18.82 -14.21
CA VAL A 50 12.91 18.62 -15.65
C VAL A 50 12.64 19.95 -16.37
N LYS A 51 12.32 21.01 -15.63
CA LYS A 51 12.04 22.34 -16.16
C LYS A 51 13.31 23.19 -16.23
#